data_AF-A0A8H6AHI5-F1
#
_entry.id   AF-A0A8H6AHI5-F1
#
_cell.length_a   1.000
_cell.length_b   1.000
_cell.length_c   1.000
_cell.angle_alpha   90.00
_cell.angle_beta   90.00
_cell.angle_gamma   90.00
#
_symmetry.space_group_name_H-M   'P 1'
#
loop_
_entity.id
_entity.type
_entity.pdbx_description
1 polymer ?
#
loop_
_entity_poly.entity_id
_entity_poly.type
_entity_poly.pdbx_seq_one_letter_code
_entity_poly.pdbx_strand_id
1 'polypeptide(L)'
;MGMEIKRLFPFMVVSGALGIFFIILILILAAQRFLLPGIIILGSFILFVLWLTGLIETSLQLYGVVANVNDNCRIYVTDNKAGGNNMQTLAWLTQKTICDCWKAAFAFELVNTIFFLWMMILSWQVNRDVYD
;
A
#
# COMPACT_ATOMS: atom_id res chain seq x y z
N MET A 1 16.97 -16.69 6.10
CA MET A 1 15.60 -16.13 6.27
C MET A 1 15.71 -14.71 6.82
N GLY A 2 16.14 -13.74 6.00
CA GLY A 2 16.45 -12.36 6.48
C GLY A 2 16.73 -11.33 5.37
N MET A 3 16.56 -11.72 4.11
CA MET A 3 16.72 -10.82 2.96
C MET A 3 15.38 -10.26 2.46
N GLU A 4 14.25 -10.86 2.84
CA GLU A 4 12.92 -10.47 2.32
C GLU A 4 12.38 -9.22 3.01
N ILE A 5 12.54 -9.10 4.34
CA ILE A 5 12.20 -7.88 5.09
C ILE A 5 12.97 -6.65 4.58
N LYS A 6 14.23 -6.83 4.16
CA LYS A 6 15.05 -5.72 3.63
C LYS A 6 14.53 -5.19 2.29
N ARG A 7 13.79 -5.99 1.51
CA ARG A 7 13.29 -5.59 0.17
C ARG A 7 11.88 -5.02 0.19
N LEU A 8 11.08 -5.30 1.23
CA LEU A 8 9.71 -4.77 1.33
C LEU A 8 9.69 -3.24 1.40
N PHE A 9 10.47 -2.65 2.30
CA PHE A 9 10.54 -1.19 2.47
C PHE A 9 10.95 -0.44 1.20
N PRO A 10 12.05 -0.78 0.51
CA PRO A 10 12.40 -0.08 -0.73
C PRO A 10 11.39 -0.35 -1.85
N PHE A 11 10.76 -1.54 -1.90
CA PHE A 11 9.70 -1.82 -2.86
C PHE A 11 8.50 -0.87 -2.69
N MET A 12 8.00 -0.72 -1.46
CA MET A 12 6.89 0.19 -1.14
C MET A 12 7.21 1.65 -1.45
N VAL A 13 8.44 2.09 -1.19
CA VAL A 13 8.86 3.47 -1.50
C VAL A 13 8.90 3.71 -3.01
N VAL A 14 9.42 2.75 -3.78
CA VAL A 14 9.49 2.87 -5.25
C VAL A 14 8.11 2.79 -5.88
N SER A 15 7.26 1.85 -5.46
CA SER A 15 5.87 1.74 -5.95
C SER A 15 5.05 2.99 -5.61
N GLY A 16 5.24 3.54 -4.40
CA GLY A 16 4.65 4.82 -3.98
C GLY A 16 5.11 6.00 -4.84
N ALA A 17 6.43 6.11 -5.10
CA ALA A 17 6.97 7.16 -5.96
C ALA A 17 6.45 7.06 -7.40
N LEU A 18 6.36 5.85 -7.95
CA LEU A 18 5.76 5.61 -9.26
C LEU A 18 4.28 5.99 -9.30
N GLY A 19 3.53 5.67 -8.23
CA GLY A 19 2.12 6.02 -8.10
C GLY A 19 1.91 7.53 -8.08
N ILE A 20 2.69 8.27 -7.29
CA ILE A 20 2.65 9.74 -7.24
C ILE A 20 3.00 10.33 -8.62
N PHE A 21 4.05 9.82 -9.26
CA PHE A 21 4.43 10.25 -10.61
C PHE A 21 3.30 10.04 -11.62
N PHE A 22 2.61 8.90 -11.56
CA PHE A 22 1.47 8.61 -12.43
C PHE A 22 0.28 9.53 -12.19
N ILE A 23 -0.03 9.87 -10.93
CA ILE A 23 -1.08 10.83 -10.60
C ILE A 23 -0.74 12.21 -11.18
N ILE A 24 0.50 12.68 -11.04
CA ILE A 24 0.95 13.95 -11.63
C ILE A 24 0.81 13.92 -13.16
N LEU A 25 1.19 12.80 -13.80
CA LEU A 25 1.04 12.62 -15.24
C LEU A 25 -0.43 12.73 -15.67
N ILE A 26 -1.36 12.10 -14.95
CA ILE A 26 -2.80 12.21 -15.23
C ILE A 26 -3.29 13.66 -15.10
N LEU A 27 -2.87 14.38 -14.05
CA LEU A 27 -3.26 15.78 -13.85
C LEU A 27 -2.77 16.68 -15.00
N ILE A 28 -1.56 16.43 -15.52
CA ILE A 28 -1.02 17.14 -16.68
C ILE A 28 -1.85 16.84 -17.94
N LEU A 29 -2.17 15.57 -18.19
CA LEU A 29 -3.00 15.16 -19.33
C LEU A 29 -4.41 15.77 -19.25
N ALA A 30 -4.99 15.81 -18.06
CA ALA A 30 -6.28 16.45 -17.81
C ALA A 30 -6.24 17.96 -18.12
N ALA A 31 -5.16 18.66 -17.73
CA ALA A 31 -4.97 20.06 -18.07
C ALA A 31 -4.85 20.30 -19.58
N GLN A 32 -4.27 19.35 -20.32
CA GLN A 32 -4.15 19.39 -21.77
C GLN A 32 -5.42 18.96 -22.52
N ARG A 33 -6.50 18.58 -21.81
CA ARG A 33 -7.74 18.01 -22.39
C ARG A 33 -7.51 16.74 -23.23
N PHE A 34 -6.32 16.15 -23.15
CA PHE A 34 -5.93 14.92 -23.83
C PHE A 34 -5.97 13.76 -22.84
N LEU A 35 -7.16 13.20 -22.62
CA LEU A 35 -7.26 11.92 -21.94
C LEU A 35 -6.98 10.83 -22.98
N LEU A 36 -5.72 10.44 -23.16
CA LEU A 36 -5.39 9.25 -23.96
C LEU A 36 -5.76 8.01 -23.14
N PRO A 37 -6.89 7.33 -23.43
CA PRO A 37 -7.38 6.23 -22.60
C PRO A 37 -6.37 5.07 -22.56
N GLY A 38 -5.62 4.85 -23.65
CA GLY A 38 -4.61 3.80 -23.73
C GLY A 38 -3.49 3.94 -22.68
N ILE A 39 -3.00 5.15 -22.43
CA ILE A 39 -1.91 5.37 -21.44
C ILE A 39 -2.42 5.14 -20.02
N ILE A 40 -3.66 5.56 -19.73
CA ILE A 40 -4.26 5.42 -18.40
C ILE A 40 -4.54 3.93 -18.11
N ILE A 41 -5.04 3.17 -19.08
CA ILE A 41 -5.26 1.72 -18.95
C ILE A 41 -3.94 0.98 -18.68
N LEU A 42 -2.90 1.23 -19.46
CA LEU A 42 -1.60 0.57 -19.28
C LEU A 42 -0.94 0.96 -17.95
N GLY A 43 -0.92 2.26 -17.61
CA GLY A 43 -0.32 2.74 -16.38
C GLY A 43 -1.04 2.23 -15.12
N SER A 44 -2.38 2.21 -15.15
CA SER A 44 -3.18 1.65 -14.05
C SER A 44 -3.00 0.14 -13.91
N PHE A 45 -2.82 -0.60 -15.02
CA PHE A 45 -2.52 -2.04 -14.96
C PHE A 45 -1.17 -2.35 -14.31
N ILE A 46 -0.11 -1.64 -14.72
CA ILE A 46 1.22 -1.84 -14.14
C ILE A 46 1.23 -1.51 -12.65
N LEU A 47 0.63 -0.38 -12.26
CA LEU A 47 0.51 0.01 -10.86
C LEU A 47 -0.36 -1.00 -10.10
N PHE A 48 -1.49 -1.43 -10.64
CA PHE A 48 -2.32 -2.45 -10.02
C PHE A 48 -1.50 -3.70 -9.63
N VAL A 49 -0.70 -4.23 -10.54
CA VAL A 49 0.14 -5.41 -10.26
C VAL A 49 1.19 -5.11 -9.18
N LEU A 50 1.89 -3.97 -9.26
CA LEU A 50 2.89 -3.59 -8.26
C LEU A 50 2.29 -3.47 -6.86
N TRP A 51 1.17 -2.77 -6.71
CA TRP A 51 0.49 -2.62 -5.43
C TRP A 51 -0.13 -3.93 -4.94
N LEU A 52 -0.61 -4.79 -5.85
CA LEU A 52 -1.10 -6.14 -5.49
C LEU A 52 0.03 -7.00 -4.92
N THR A 53 1.22 -6.97 -5.53
CA THR A 53 2.38 -7.70 -5.00
C THR A 53 2.80 -7.19 -3.62
N GLY A 54 2.77 -5.86 -3.40
CA GLY A 54 3.03 -5.25 -2.09
C GLY A 54 2.02 -5.65 -1.01
N LEU A 55 0.74 -5.71 -1.39
CA LEU A 55 -0.34 -6.19 -0.52
C LEU A 55 -0.13 -7.64 -0.10
N ILE A 56 0.19 -8.53 -1.04
CA ILE A 56 0.40 -9.95 -0.76
C ILE A 56 1.55 -10.13 0.24
N GLU A 57 2.70 -9.50 -0.02
CA GLU A 57 3.87 -9.57 0.85
C GLU A 57 3.58 -9.02 2.26
N THR A 58 2.92 -7.86 2.34
CA THR A 58 2.54 -7.23 3.61
C THR A 58 1.55 -8.11 4.38
N SER A 59 0.60 -8.75 3.69
CA SER A 59 -0.36 -9.67 4.30
C SER A 59 0.31 -10.91 4.88
N LEU A 60 1.32 -11.44 4.18
CA LEU A 60 2.08 -12.60 4.62
C LEU A 60 2.95 -12.27 5.85
N GLN A 61 3.47 -11.05 5.94
CA GLN A 61 4.23 -10.62 7.12
C GLN A 61 3.32 -10.28 8.30
N LEU A 62 2.14 -9.71 8.06
CA LEU A 62 1.21 -9.31 9.11
C LEU A 62 0.46 -10.50 9.73
N TYR A 63 -0.04 -11.40 8.88
CA TYR A 63 -0.89 -12.53 9.28
C TYR A 63 -0.23 -13.91 9.09
N GLY A 64 0.97 -13.98 8.52
CA GLY A 64 1.64 -15.26 8.28
C GLY A 64 2.18 -15.90 9.55
N VAL A 65 2.23 -17.23 9.55
CA VAL A 65 2.66 -18.07 10.67
C VAL A 65 4.11 -17.86 11.13
N VAL A 66 5.00 -17.36 10.26
CA VAL A 66 6.44 -17.20 10.58
C VAL A 66 6.78 -15.81 11.13
N ALA A 67 6.13 -14.75 10.63
CA ALA A 67 6.39 -13.37 11.05
C ALA A 67 5.37 -12.88 12.11
N ASN A 68 4.13 -13.37 12.02
CA ASN A 68 3.00 -13.20 12.95
C ASN A 68 3.01 -11.90 13.77
N VAL A 69 3.11 -10.76 13.07
CA VAL A 69 3.15 -9.45 13.71
C VAL A 69 1.86 -9.20 14.49
N ASN A 70 0.72 -9.71 14.00
CA ASN A 70 -0.57 -9.54 14.66
C ASN A 70 -0.64 -10.20 16.05
N ASP A 71 -0.17 -11.44 16.22
CA ASP A 71 -0.17 -12.07 17.55
C ASP A 71 0.84 -11.42 18.50
N ASN A 72 2.01 -11.01 17.99
CA ASN A 72 2.97 -10.24 18.78
C ASN A 72 2.36 -8.90 19.26
N CYS A 73 1.63 -8.19 18.40
CA CYS A 73 0.92 -6.97 18.77
C CYS A 73 -0.16 -7.23 19.84
N ARG A 74 -0.87 -8.37 19.78
CA ARG A 74 -1.83 -8.72 20.82
C ARG A 74 -1.12 -8.91 22.17
N ILE A 75 -0.08 -9.75 22.21
CA ILE A 75 0.63 -10.13 23.44
C ILE A 75 1.39 -8.95 24.08
N TYR A 76 2.10 -8.14 23.29
CA TYR A 76 2.97 -7.09 23.81
C TYR A 76 2.28 -5.74 23.96
N VAL A 77 1.26 -5.43 23.15
CA VAL A 77 0.60 -4.12 23.18
C VAL A 77 -0.77 -4.17 23.85
N THR A 78 -1.56 -5.21 23.59
CA THR A 78 -2.95 -5.30 24.08
C THR A 78 -3.01 -5.91 25.48
N ASP A 79 -2.21 -6.95 25.73
CA ASP A 79 -2.20 -7.67 27.01
C ASP A 79 -1.20 -7.10 28.04
N ASN A 80 -0.16 -6.36 27.61
CA ASN A 80 0.86 -5.77 28.49
C ASN A 80 0.92 -4.24 28.40
N LYS A 81 -0.13 -3.57 28.89
CA LYS A 81 -0.22 -2.10 28.85
C LYS A 81 0.71 -1.45 29.89
N ALA A 82 1.81 -0.84 29.43
CA ALA A 82 2.71 -0.08 30.29
C ALA A 82 2.32 1.42 30.33
N GLY A 83 2.48 2.06 31.49
CA GLY A 83 2.16 3.47 31.70
C GLY A 83 3.12 4.17 32.68
N GLY A 84 3.16 5.49 32.63
CA GLY A 84 4.06 6.33 33.43
C GLY A 84 5.34 6.75 32.70
N ASN A 85 6.12 7.67 33.27
CA ASN A 85 7.30 8.25 32.62
C ASN A 85 8.56 7.39 32.85
N ASN A 86 8.53 6.14 32.38
CA ASN A 86 9.61 5.17 32.55
C ASN A 86 10.03 4.55 31.20
N MET A 87 11.21 3.96 31.14
CA MET A 87 11.75 3.36 29.90
C MET A 87 10.86 2.23 29.34
N GLN A 88 10.10 1.55 30.20
CA GLN A 88 9.19 0.47 29.79
C GLN A 88 7.99 1.01 29.01
N THR A 89 7.45 2.17 29.40
CA THR A 89 6.39 2.86 28.65
C THR A 89 6.88 3.32 27.29
N LEU A 90 8.14 3.79 27.18
CA LEU A 90 8.73 4.17 25.90
C LEU A 90 8.84 2.97 24.96
N ALA A 91 9.32 1.81 25.46
CA ALA A 91 9.39 0.59 24.68
C ALA A 91 8.00 0.11 24.21
N TRP A 92 6.99 0.18 25.10
CA TRP A 92 5.61 -0.16 24.76
C TRP A 92 5.01 0.79 23.71
N LEU A 93 5.25 2.12 23.83
CA LEU A 93 4.84 3.10 22.84
C LEU A 93 5.45 2.80 21.46
N THR A 94 6.75 2.49 21.41
CA THR A 94 7.41 2.11 20.15
C THR A 94 6.80 0.85 19.54
N GLN A 95 6.55 -0.19 20.35
CA GLN A 95 5.89 -1.42 19.88
C GLN A 95 4.47 -1.15 19.36
N LYS A 96 3.70 -0.32 20.05
CA LYS A 96 2.37 0.11 19.59
C LYS A 96 2.44 0.82 18.24
N THR A 97 3.35 1.78 18.09
CA THR A 97 3.53 2.49 16.80
C THR A 97 3.87 1.52 15.67
N ILE A 98 4.72 0.53 15.91
CA ILE A 98 5.05 -0.50 14.90
C ILE A 98 3.79 -1.26 14.47
N CYS A 99 2.98 -1.72 15.43
CA CYS A 99 1.73 -2.42 15.17
C CYS A 99 0.74 -1.61 14.34
N ASP A 100 0.55 -0.33 14.69
CA ASP A 100 -0.35 0.57 13.98
C ASP A 100 0.18 0.89 12.58
N CYS A 101 1.50 1.06 12.41
CA CYS A 101 2.14 1.24 11.10
C CYS A 101 1.91 0.05 10.16
N TRP A 102 2.01 -1.19 10.64
CA TRP A 102 1.75 -2.37 9.80
C TRP A 102 0.30 -2.44 9.32
N LYS A 103 -0.66 -2.14 10.19
CA LYS A 103 -2.08 -2.09 9.81
C LYS A 103 -2.36 -0.96 8.83
N ALA A 104 -1.76 0.21 9.05
CA ALA A 104 -1.87 1.35 8.14
C ALA A 104 -1.28 1.03 6.76
N ALA A 105 -0.10 0.39 6.71
CA ALA A 105 0.53 -0.05 5.48
C ALA A 105 -0.38 -1.01 4.70
N PHE A 106 -0.91 -2.04 5.37
CA PHE A 106 -1.84 -2.99 4.74
C PHE A 106 -3.10 -2.29 4.18
N ALA A 107 -3.69 -1.38 4.96
CA ALA A 107 -4.88 -0.63 4.52
C ALA A 107 -4.58 0.24 3.30
N PHE A 108 -3.41 0.88 3.27
CA PHE A 108 -3.01 1.74 2.15
C PHE A 108 -2.78 0.94 0.86
N GLU A 109 -2.13 -0.23 0.94
CA GLU A 109 -1.97 -1.13 -0.20
C GLU A 109 -3.33 -1.62 -0.72
N LEU A 110 -4.26 -1.97 0.17
CA LEU A 110 -5.61 -2.41 -0.19
C LEU A 110 -6.43 -1.32 -0.88
N VAL A 111 -6.40 -0.09 -0.39
CA VAL A 111 -7.13 1.02 -1.01
C VAL A 111 -6.55 1.33 -2.40
N ASN A 112 -5.22 1.38 -2.54
CA ASN A 112 -4.59 1.70 -3.82
C ASN A 112 -4.81 0.61 -4.88
N THR A 113 -4.75 -0.67 -4.50
CA THR A 113 -5.04 -1.78 -5.44
C THR A 113 -6.46 -1.68 -6.00
N ILE A 114 -7.46 -1.44 -5.15
CA ILE A 114 -8.85 -1.26 -5.57
C ILE A 114 -8.98 -0.01 -6.44
N PHE A 115 -8.32 1.09 -6.07
CA PHE A 115 -8.34 2.34 -6.81
C PHE A 115 -7.81 2.17 -8.24
N PHE A 116 -6.65 1.53 -8.43
CA PHE A 116 -6.09 1.30 -9.77
C PHE A 116 -6.94 0.34 -10.61
N LEU A 117 -7.53 -0.68 -9.97
CA LEU A 117 -8.49 -1.57 -10.64
C LEU A 117 -9.71 -0.77 -11.15
N TRP A 118 -10.25 0.13 -10.33
CA TRP A 118 -11.37 0.97 -10.71
C TRP A 118 -11.01 1.97 -11.82
N MET A 119 -9.83 2.59 -11.76
CA MET A 119 -9.32 3.48 -12.81
C MET A 119 -9.22 2.78 -14.17
N MET A 120 -8.85 1.49 -14.19
CA MET A 120 -8.81 0.69 -15.40
C MET A 120 -10.22 0.51 -16.00
N ILE A 121 -11.21 0.20 -15.16
CA ILE A 121 -12.62 0.03 -15.58
C ILE A 121 -13.17 1.35 -16.15
N LEU A 122 -12.98 2.48 -15.46
CA LEU A 122 -13.45 3.78 -15.92
C LEU A 122 -12.81 4.16 -17.26
N SER A 123 -11.51 3.93 -17.41
CA SER A 123 -10.79 4.24 -18.65
C SER A 123 -11.26 3.37 -19.81
N TRP A 124 -11.62 2.12 -19.53
CA TRP A 124 -12.21 1.22 -20.54
C TRP A 124 -13.62 1.64 -20.96
N GLN A 125 -14.46 2.07 -20.01
CA GLN A 125 -15.80 2.60 -20.30
C GLN A 125 -15.71 3.82 -21.22
N VAL A 126 -14.88 4.81 -20.86
CA VAL A 126 -14.67 6.01 -21.68
C VAL A 126 -14.12 5.68 -23.06
N ASN A 127 -13.22 4.69 -23.16
CA ASN A 127 -12.69 4.29 -24.47
C ASN A 127 -13.77 3.67 -25.37
N ARG A 128 -14.68 2.88 -24.80
CA ARG A 128 -15.79 2.29 -25.57
C ARG A 128 -16.79 3.35 -26.04
N ASP A 129 -17.13 4.31 -25.19
CA ASP A 129 -18.10 5.38 -25.52
C ASP A 129 -17.64 6.27 -26.71
N VAL A 130 -16.38 6.19 -27.13
CA VAL A 130 -15.85 6.88 -28.31
C VAL A 130 -16.11 6.10 -29.62
N TYR A 131 -16.26 4.77 -29.53
CA TYR A 131 -16.43 3.89 -30.70
C TYR A 131 -17.87 3.43 -30.93
N ASP A 132 -18.77 3.61 -29.95
CA ASP A 132 -20.23 3.46 -30.07
C ASP A 132 -20.87 4.77 -30.56
#